data_AF-A0A934XVU5-F1
#
_entry.id   AF-A0A934XVU5-F1
#
_cell.length_a   1.000
_cell.length_b   1.000
_cell.length_c   1.000
_cell.angle_alpha   90.00
_cell.angle_beta   90.00
_cell.angle_gamma   90.00
#
_symmetry.space_group_name_H-M   'P 1'
#
loop_
_entity.id
_entity.type
_entity.pdbx_description
1 polymer ?
#
loop_
_entity_poly.entity_id
_entity_poly.type
_entity_poly.pdbx_seq_one_letter_code
_entity_poly.pdbx_strand_id
1 'polypeptide(L)'
;MIGGWRADVTRDGALADATVSALAQSDDGTLWVGTYQGGVQRLDPGSDRFRRYTRDQGLPSLQIEYAYISSDGTLWIGTGDGLTRHNAQQDRFELVDGVDGAALRMRINVMDEEVDGRIWVATSNGLFTIDPGTRVLRGLQHDEARADSLSSDHVLSVLVDREQRVWVDTAKGLDRLQRDSAPARFEHISAQLGRPGESFGGNLLEDGDGRIWTPLFLLNPADMSLYELHRVDGFDIGAQWNGSSALTRDGHLLFGGSKGIAIIDPSRFQPWLVAPEVTITALMVDGQVLPDAAITNSLVLQSTQRHFDVEFSTTDFSAPQFNRYQYRLLGFASEWIEVDADHRHAGFSNLWPGDYTLELRARNRAGTYSDEATRLQIKVMPRVWQRPWFVVAAFIAAIALSFGLLRLFSGTIGGARGHYRSWSTNARLPCVKRMHRLILHRVPTCSQGSVIAVPLRN
;
A
#
# COMPACT_ATOMS: atom_id res chain seq x y z
N MET A 1 9.13 25.11 -33.79
CA MET A 1 8.78 24.04 -34.76
C MET A 1 9.33 22.75 -34.18
N ILE A 2 8.51 21.71 -34.03
CA ILE A 2 8.98 20.40 -33.57
C ILE A 2 9.47 19.63 -34.81
N GLY A 3 10.76 19.32 -34.87
CA GLY A 3 11.34 18.45 -35.88
C GLY A 3 11.22 16.97 -35.48
N GLY A 4 11.64 16.07 -36.36
CA GLY A 4 11.71 14.66 -36.04
C GLY A 4 12.28 13.82 -37.17
N TRP A 5 12.88 12.68 -36.82
CA TRP A 5 13.41 11.71 -37.76
C TRP A 5 12.38 10.58 -37.95
N ARG A 6 12.24 10.12 -39.20
CA ARG A 6 11.46 8.92 -39.53
C ARG A 6 12.40 7.83 -40.02
N ALA A 7 12.03 6.59 -39.73
CA ALA A 7 12.76 5.45 -40.24
C ALA A 7 12.54 5.27 -41.75
N ASP A 8 13.62 4.95 -42.46
CA ASP A 8 13.62 4.68 -43.90
C ASP A 8 14.78 3.73 -44.21
N VAL A 9 14.48 2.43 -44.26
CA VAL A 9 15.46 1.38 -44.56
C VAL A 9 16.06 1.47 -45.97
N THR A 10 15.54 2.33 -46.84
CA THR A 10 16.02 2.50 -48.23
C THR A 10 16.98 3.67 -48.40
N ARG A 11 16.99 4.63 -47.46
CA ARG A 11 17.82 5.83 -47.51
C ARG A 11 19.04 5.68 -46.60
N ASP A 12 20.24 5.71 -47.21
CA ASP A 12 21.48 5.71 -46.44
C ASP A 12 21.57 6.92 -45.49
N GLY A 13 22.02 6.67 -44.26
CA GLY A 13 22.01 7.65 -43.18
C GLY A 13 20.63 7.97 -42.59
N ALA A 14 19.55 7.30 -42.98
CA ALA A 14 18.28 7.41 -42.26
C ALA A 14 18.26 6.57 -40.98
N LEU A 15 17.23 6.79 -40.15
CA LEU A 15 16.96 5.92 -39.01
C LEU A 15 16.55 4.53 -39.55
N ALA A 16 17.20 3.47 -39.08
CA ALA A 16 17.07 2.11 -39.62
C ALA A 16 15.82 1.34 -39.15
N ASP A 17 15.15 1.80 -38.10
CA ASP A 17 13.97 1.18 -37.48
C ASP A 17 13.17 2.28 -36.76
N ALA A 18 11.83 2.22 -36.85
CA ALA A 18 10.94 3.18 -36.20
C ALA A 18 10.76 2.90 -34.70
N THR A 19 11.09 1.68 -34.26
CA THR A 19 10.94 1.24 -32.87
C THR A 19 12.18 1.63 -32.08
N VAL A 20 12.22 2.88 -31.61
CA VAL A 20 13.24 3.36 -30.68
C VAL A 20 12.97 2.76 -29.30
N SER A 21 13.97 2.05 -28.78
CA SER A 21 13.91 1.34 -27.50
C SER A 21 14.84 1.92 -26.43
N ALA A 22 15.87 2.67 -26.84
CA ALA A 22 16.77 3.36 -25.93
C ALA A 22 17.27 4.69 -26.53
N LEU A 23 17.53 5.68 -25.68
CA LEU A 23 18.08 6.97 -26.06
C LEU A 23 19.11 7.40 -25.01
N ALA A 24 20.27 7.87 -25.46
CA ALA A 24 21.26 8.51 -24.61
C ALA A 24 21.89 9.69 -25.37
N GLN A 25 22.20 10.79 -24.68
CA GLN A 25 22.87 11.96 -25.26
C GLN A 25 24.18 12.23 -24.54
N SER A 26 25.27 12.30 -25.31
CA SER A 26 26.59 12.73 -24.84
C SER A 26 26.64 14.26 -24.62
N ASP A 27 27.61 14.74 -23.83
CA ASP A 27 27.73 16.18 -23.53
C ASP A 27 28.16 17.06 -24.70
N ASP A 28 28.79 16.49 -25.72
CA ASP A 28 29.02 17.16 -27.01
C ASP A 28 27.73 17.35 -27.83
N GLY A 29 26.62 16.74 -27.41
CA GLY A 29 25.32 16.75 -28.07
C GLY A 29 25.05 15.52 -28.94
N THR A 30 26.01 14.60 -29.10
CA THR A 30 25.86 13.36 -29.88
C THR A 30 24.72 12.53 -29.33
N LEU A 31 23.77 12.18 -30.19
CA LEU A 31 22.60 11.36 -29.84
C LEU A 31 22.84 9.91 -30.22
N TRP A 32 22.71 9.01 -29.25
CA TRP A 32 22.76 7.57 -29.44
C TRP A 32 21.34 6.99 -29.32
N VAL A 33 20.91 6.30 -30.37
CA VAL A 33 19.57 5.75 -30.52
C VAL A 33 19.67 4.22 -30.61
N GLY A 34 19.18 3.55 -29.59
CA GLY A 34 18.93 2.11 -29.61
C GLY A 34 17.60 1.81 -30.29
N THR A 35 17.57 0.79 -31.13
CA THR A 35 16.35 0.34 -31.82
C THR A 35 16.11 -1.16 -31.67
N TYR A 36 14.87 -1.59 -31.86
CA TYR A 36 14.45 -2.97 -31.63
C TYR A 36 15.03 -3.97 -32.64
N GLN A 37 15.28 -3.54 -33.89
CA GLN A 37 15.87 -4.38 -34.94
C GLN A 37 17.00 -3.67 -35.72
N GLY A 38 17.16 -2.36 -35.54
CA GLY A 38 18.16 -1.57 -36.24
C GLY A 38 19.58 -1.66 -35.67
N GLY A 39 19.76 -2.07 -34.41
CA GLY A 39 21.02 -1.90 -33.68
C GLY A 39 21.15 -0.50 -33.08
N VAL A 40 22.39 -0.06 -32.85
CA VAL A 40 22.70 1.28 -32.32
C VAL A 40 22.91 2.24 -33.48
N GLN A 41 22.42 3.47 -33.34
CA GLN A 41 22.53 4.52 -34.34
C GLN A 41 23.00 5.82 -33.68
N ARG A 42 24.08 6.39 -34.18
CA ARG A 42 24.68 7.65 -33.71
C ARG A 42 24.28 8.79 -34.62
N LEU A 43 23.87 9.93 -34.06
CA LEU A 43 23.67 11.18 -34.78
C LEU A 43 24.57 12.26 -34.17
N ASP A 44 25.55 12.72 -34.94
CA ASP A 44 26.45 13.79 -34.52
C ASP A 44 25.75 15.16 -34.50
N PRO A 45 26.17 16.10 -33.64
CA PRO A 45 25.60 17.45 -33.59
C PRO A 45 25.61 18.15 -34.96
N GLY A 46 24.45 18.61 -35.41
CA GLY A 46 24.29 19.26 -36.71
C GLY A 46 24.27 18.34 -37.93
N SER A 47 24.40 17.01 -37.75
CA SER A 47 24.19 16.02 -38.81
C SER A 47 22.70 15.78 -39.08
N ASP A 48 22.34 15.46 -40.32
CA ASP A 48 21.04 14.92 -40.73
C ASP A 48 21.10 13.42 -41.04
N ARG A 49 22.28 12.79 -40.88
CA ARG A 49 22.57 11.38 -41.17
C ARG A 49 22.99 10.61 -39.92
N PHE A 50 22.29 9.52 -39.66
CA PHE A 50 22.64 8.53 -38.65
C PHE A 50 23.77 7.62 -39.14
N ARG A 51 24.72 7.34 -38.27
CA ARG A 51 25.69 6.26 -38.44
C ARG A 51 25.21 5.02 -37.69
N ARG A 52 24.98 3.94 -38.44
CA ARG A 52 24.52 2.66 -37.90
C ARG A 52 25.68 1.78 -37.45
N TYR A 53 25.51 1.10 -36.32
CA TYR A 53 26.38 0.07 -35.78
C TYR A 53 25.61 -1.26 -35.72
N THR A 54 26.26 -2.35 -36.15
CA THR A 54 25.67 -3.69 -36.25
C THR A 54 26.60 -4.73 -35.60
N ARG A 55 26.31 -6.02 -35.85
CA ARG A 55 27.20 -7.15 -35.52
C ARG A 55 28.61 -6.98 -36.11
N ASP A 56 28.75 -6.33 -37.27
CA ASP A 56 30.03 -6.07 -37.92
C ASP A 56 30.93 -5.13 -37.10
N GLN A 57 30.31 -4.21 -36.34
CA GLN A 57 31.01 -3.33 -35.39
C GLN A 57 31.12 -3.95 -33.98
N GLY A 58 30.71 -5.20 -33.78
CA GLY A 58 30.87 -5.93 -32.51
C GLY A 58 29.64 -5.99 -31.60
N LEU A 59 28.47 -5.49 -32.01
CA LEU A 59 27.25 -5.67 -31.22
C LEU A 59 26.83 -7.16 -31.20
N PRO A 60 26.59 -7.77 -30.03
CA PRO A 60 26.15 -9.17 -29.92
C PRO A 60 24.69 -9.37 -30.34
N SER A 61 23.87 -8.31 -30.34
CA SER A 61 22.52 -8.31 -30.92
C SER A 61 22.18 -6.96 -31.57
N LEU A 62 21.22 -6.97 -32.49
CA LEU A 62 20.62 -5.75 -33.05
C LEU A 62 19.42 -5.25 -32.23
N GLN A 63 18.90 -6.08 -31.32
CA GLN A 63 17.86 -5.69 -30.38
C GLN A 63 18.51 -4.96 -29.21
N ILE A 64 18.41 -3.62 -29.23
CA ILE A 64 18.87 -2.78 -28.14
C ILE A 64 17.74 -2.64 -27.13
N GLU A 65 18.06 -2.77 -25.84
CA GLU A 65 17.08 -2.70 -24.75
C GLU A 65 17.31 -1.51 -23.83
N TYR A 66 18.57 -1.06 -23.69
CA TYR A 66 18.94 0.05 -22.81
C TYR A 66 20.21 0.74 -23.33
N ALA A 67 20.36 2.04 -23.03
CA ALA A 67 21.54 2.84 -23.35
C ALA A 67 21.86 3.76 -22.16
N TYR A 68 23.12 3.85 -21.79
CA TYR A 68 23.61 4.65 -20.67
C TYR A 68 24.96 5.25 -21.05
N ILE A 69 25.25 6.46 -20.56
CA ILE A 69 26.55 7.10 -20.72
C ILE A 69 27.06 7.39 -19.31
N SER A 70 28.19 6.77 -18.96
CA SER A 70 28.85 6.99 -17.67
C SER A 70 29.56 8.34 -17.63
N SER A 71 29.95 8.76 -16.43
CA SER A 71 30.62 10.03 -16.12
C SER A 71 31.94 10.24 -16.90
N ASP A 72 32.60 9.15 -17.29
CA ASP A 72 33.80 9.13 -18.13
C ASP A 72 33.52 9.30 -19.64
N GLY A 73 32.25 9.38 -20.05
CA GLY A 73 31.79 9.45 -21.43
C GLY A 73 31.66 8.10 -22.13
N THR A 74 31.92 6.98 -21.46
CA THR A 74 31.75 5.63 -22.04
C THR A 74 30.27 5.34 -22.29
N LEU A 75 29.92 5.02 -23.54
CA LEU A 75 28.58 4.54 -23.88
C LEU A 75 28.45 3.04 -23.56
N TRP A 76 27.50 2.71 -22.69
CA TRP A 76 27.08 1.36 -22.37
C TRP A 76 25.76 1.04 -23.06
N ILE A 77 25.67 -0.14 -23.65
CA ILE A 77 24.52 -0.59 -24.43
C ILE A 77 24.09 -1.98 -23.92
N GLY A 78 22.90 -2.03 -23.34
CA GLY A 78 22.20 -3.27 -23.05
C GLY A 78 21.53 -3.81 -24.31
N THR A 79 21.87 -5.04 -24.68
CA THR A 79 21.28 -5.75 -25.82
C THR A 79 20.57 -7.02 -25.35
N GLY A 80 19.69 -7.58 -26.18
CA GLY A 80 19.07 -8.88 -25.90
C GLY A 80 20.05 -10.06 -25.74
N ASP A 81 21.33 -9.90 -26.12
CA ASP A 81 22.39 -10.90 -25.93
C ASP A 81 23.47 -10.45 -24.90
N GLY A 82 23.20 -9.42 -24.10
CA GLY A 82 24.03 -8.97 -22.97
C GLY A 82 24.54 -7.52 -23.05
N LEU A 83 25.34 -7.13 -22.06
CA LEU A 83 25.93 -5.78 -21.94
C LEU A 83 27.15 -5.60 -22.85
N THR A 84 27.21 -4.45 -23.53
CA THR A 84 28.38 -3.98 -24.26
C THR A 84 28.77 -2.56 -23.87
N ARG A 85 30.00 -2.18 -24.20
CA ARG A 85 30.46 -0.79 -24.17
C ARG A 85 31.08 -0.37 -25.50
N HIS A 86 30.98 0.90 -25.86
CA HIS A 86 31.63 1.47 -27.03
C HIS A 86 33.11 1.77 -26.73
N ASN A 87 34.01 1.20 -27.54
CA ASN A 87 35.40 1.58 -27.60
C ASN A 87 35.52 2.73 -28.62
N ALA A 88 35.70 3.96 -28.13
CA ALA A 88 35.77 5.15 -28.98
C ALA A 88 36.99 5.18 -29.91
N GLN A 89 38.10 4.52 -29.55
CA GLN A 89 39.33 4.51 -30.35
C GLN A 89 39.27 3.53 -31.53
N GLN A 90 38.59 2.40 -31.35
CA GLN A 90 38.34 1.40 -32.41
C GLN A 90 37.00 1.62 -33.11
N ASP A 91 36.13 2.44 -32.51
CA ASP A 91 34.77 2.73 -32.94
C ASP A 91 33.89 1.49 -33.11
N ARG A 92 33.94 0.65 -32.09
CA ARG A 92 33.33 -0.69 -32.03
C ARG A 92 32.74 -0.98 -30.66
N PHE A 93 31.81 -1.93 -30.62
CA PHE A 93 31.25 -2.42 -29.37
C PHE A 93 32.04 -3.64 -28.88
N GLU A 94 32.31 -3.66 -27.59
CA GLU A 94 32.99 -4.74 -26.87
C GLU A 94 32.06 -5.30 -25.81
N LEU A 95 32.01 -6.63 -25.71
CA LEU A 95 31.21 -7.33 -24.69
C LEU A 95 31.80 -7.13 -23.29
N VAL A 96 30.92 -7.11 -22.29
CA VAL A 96 31.29 -7.06 -20.87
C VAL A 96 31.20 -8.48 -20.29
N ASP A 97 32.22 -8.86 -19.54
CA ASP A 97 32.38 -10.23 -19.03
C ASP A 97 31.65 -10.40 -17.68
N GLY A 98 31.02 -11.55 -17.49
CA GLY A 98 30.55 -11.98 -16.16
C GLY A 98 31.71 -12.51 -15.31
N VAL A 99 31.44 -12.75 -14.01
CA VAL A 99 32.43 -13.27 -13.03
C VAL A 99 33.23 -14.45 -13.56
N ASP A 100 32.56 -15.41 -14.21
CA ASP A 100 33.14 -16.67 -14.67
C ASP A 100 33.81 -16.58 -16.06
N GLY A 101 33.98 -15.37 -16.61
CA GLY A 101 34.43 -15.15 -18.00
C GLY A 101 33.40 -15.52 -19.06
N ALA A 102 32.18 -15.90 -18.66
CA ALA A 102 31.03 -16.04 -19.53
C ALA A 102 30.30 -14.70 -19.70
N ALA A 103 29.84 -14.40 -20.91
CA ALA A 103 29.05 -13.21 -21.21
C ALA A 103 27.77 -13.14 -20.36
N LEU A 104 27.49 -11.99 -19.77
CA LEU A 104 26.26 -11.79 -18.99
C LEU A 104 25.05 -11.60 -19.93
N ARG A 105 24.44 -12.72 -20.34
CA ARG A 105 23.27 -12.77 -21.24
C ARG A 105 21.96 -12.54 -20.48
N MET A 106 21.80 -11.33 -19.94
CA MET A 106 20.60 -10.96 -19.19
C MET A 106 20.10 -9.59 -19.67
N ARG A 107 18.77 -9.43 -19.64
CA ARG A 107 18.14 -8.12 -19.88
C ARG A 107 18.57 -7.14 -18.79
N ILE A 108 18.98 -5.96 -19.24
CA ILE A 108 19.37 -4.82 -18.40
C ILE A 108 18.19 -3.86 -18.38
N ASN A 109 17.79 -3.45 -17.18
CA ASN A 109 16.63 -2.58 -16.98
C ASN A 109 17.06 -1.12 -16.80
N VAL A 110 18.02 -0.86 -15.92
CA VAL A 110 18.57 0.46 -15.59
C VAL A 110 20.05 0.31 -15.20
N MET A 111 20.85 1.35 -15.42
CA MET A 111 22.20 1.49 -14.89
C MET A 111 22.36 2.87 -14.27
N ASP A 112 23.16 2.96 -13.20
CA ASP A 112 23.52 4.23 -12.56
C ASP A 112 24.91 4.13 -11.89
N GLU A 113 25.53 5.25 -11.52
CA GLU A 113 26.97 5.32 -11.22
C GLU A 113 27.30 6.07 -9.91
N GLU A 114 28.26 5.54 -9.15
CA GLU A 114 28.82 6.19 -7.97
C GLU A 114 29.91 7.21 -8.36
N VAL A 115 30.16 8.21 -7.50
CA VAL A 115 31.19 9.24 -7.73
C VAL A 115 32.63 8.68 -7.85
N ASP A 116 32.86 7.42 -7.43
CA ASP A 116 34.12 6.70 -7.62
C ASP A 116 34.26 6.02 -9.00
N GLY A 117 33.19 6.02 -9.80
CA GLY A 117 33.07 5.38 -11.12
C GLY A 117 32.51 3.95 -11.09
N ARG A 118 32.05 3.44 -9.94
CA ARG A 118 31.37 2.13 -9.87
C ARG A 118 29.99 2.23 -10.50
N ILE A 119 29.74 1.42 -11.51
CA ILE A 119 28.44 1.35 -12.17
C ILE A 119 27.62 0.20 -11.57
N TRP A 120 26.42 0.52 -11.11
CA TRP A 120 25.38 -0.41 -10.72
C TRP A 120 24.50 -0.77 -11.93
N VAL A 121 24.15 -2.05 -12.05
CA VAL A 121 23.42 -2.61 -13.19
C VAL A 121 22.22 -3.41 -12.67
N ALA A 122 21.02 -2.85 -12.83
CA ALA A 122 19.77 -3.52 -12.52
C ALA A 122 19.41 -4.51 -13.64
N THR A 123 19.20 -5.78 -13.29
CA THR A 123 18.87 -6.84 -14.25
C THR A 123 17.65 -7.65 -13.79
N SER A 124 17.10 -8.45 -14.70
CA SER A 124 16.02 -9.38 -14.37
C SER A 124 16.39 -10.53 -13.41
N ASN A 125 17.67 -10.65 -12.98
CA ASN A 125 18.17 -11.76 -12.15
C ASN A 125 19.38 -11.37 -11.25
N GLY A 126 19.26 -10.23 -10.58
CA GLY A 126 20.20 -9.70 -9.61
C GLY A 126 20.60 -8.26 -9.89
N LEU A 127 21.25 -7.66 -8.90
CA LEU A 127 21.94 -6.39 -9.02
C LEU A 127 23.42 -6.67 -9.27
N PHE A 128 24.03 -6.07 -10.29
CA PHE A 128 25.45 -6.26 -10.58
C PHE A 128 26.23 -4.96 -10.44
N THR A 129 27.52 -5.07 -10.16
CA THR A 129 28.46 -3.92 -10.12
C THR A 129 29.57 -4.10 -11.13
N ILE A 130 30.00 -3.01 -11.76
CA ILE A 130 31.24 -2.91 -12.53
C ILE A 130 32.15 -1.93 -11.78
N ASP A 131 33.30 -2.40 -11.30
CA ASP A 131 34.29 -1.52 -10.68
C ASP A 131 35.00 -0.65 -11.73
N PRO A 132 35.43 0.58 -11.37
CA PRO A 132 36.16 1.50 -12.26
C PRO A 132 37.31 0.83 -13.01
N GLY A 133 37.39 1.04 -14.33
CA GLY A 133 38.45 0.48 -15.18
C GLY A 133 38.38 -1.04 -15.41
N THR A 134 37.48 -1.76 -14.75
CA THR A 134 37.28 -3.21 -14.96
C THR A 134 36.28 -3.49 -16.09
N ARG A 135 36.09 -4.78 -16.41
CA ARG A 135 35.06 -5.30 -17.33
C ARG A 135 34.23 -6.42 -16.69
N VAL A 136 34.38 -6.64 -15.38
CA VAL A 136 33.87 -7.84 -14.69
C VAL A 136 32.68 -7.44 -13.83
N LEU A 137 31.51 -7.93 -14.22
CA LEU A 137 30.29 -7.78 -13.43
C LEU A 137 30.38 -8.65 -12.16
N ARG A 138 30.10 -8.09 -10.98
CA ARG A 138 29.94 -8.86 -9.72
C ARG A 138 28.49 -8.81 -9.26
N GLY A 139 27.88 -9.98 -9.07
CA GLY A 139 26.46 -10.11 -8.74
C GLY A 139 26.15 -10.08 -7.25
N LEU A 140 25.04 -9.44 -6.91
CA LEU A 140 24.32 -9.48 -5.65
C LEU A 140 22.91 -10.01 -5.94
N GLN A 141 22.48 -11.01 -5.17
CA GLN A 141 21.24 -11.74 -5.40
C GLN A 141 20.45 -11.87 -4.09
N HIS A 142 19.17 -12.21 -4.21
CA HIS A 142 18.32 -12.61 -3.09
C HIS A 142 18.83 -13.91 -2.48
N ASP A 143 18.75 -14.02 -1.16
CA ASP A 143 19.13 -15.19 -0.39
C ASP A 143 18.06 -15.42 0.68
N GLU A 144 17.24 -16.45 0.51
CA GLU A 144 16.15 -16.79 1.44
C GLU A 144 16.64 -17.06 2.88
N ALA A 145 17.93 -17.41 3.06
CA ALA A 145 18.53 -17.60 4.38
C ALA A 145 19.01 -16.28 5.02
N ARG A 146 19.06 -15.16 4.27
CA ARG A 146 19.46 -13.84 4.73
C ARG A 146 18.36 -12.79 4.53
N ALA A 147 17.72 -12.43 5.64
CA ALA A 147 16.80 -11.30 5.75
C ALA A 147 17.45 -9.91 5.59
N ASP A 148 18.75 -9.86 5.24
CA ASP A 148 19.49 -8.65 4.83
C ASP A 148 20.05 -8.75 3.40
N SER A 149 19.57 -9.70 2.59
CA SER A 149 19.82 -9.76 1.14
C SER A 149 18.87 -8.85 0.35
N LEU A 150 18.93 -8.83 -0.98
CA LEU A 150 17.95 -8.12 -1.81
C LEU A 150 16.54 -8.67 -1.59
N SER A 151 15.50 -7.82 -1.70
CA SER A 151 14.09 -8.23 -1.65
C SER A 151 13.71 -9.20 -2.77
N SER A 152 14.30 -9.07 -3.96
CA SER A 152 14.12 -10.00 -5.08
C SER A 152 15.23 -9.84 -6.13
N ASP A 153 15.58 -10.94 -6.82
CA ASP A 153 16.46 -10.91 -7.98
C ASP A 153 15.89 -10.15 -9.18
N HIS A 154 14.59 -9.92 -9.26
CA HIS A 154 14.04 -9.13 -10.35
C HIS A 154 14.19 -7.63 -10.04
N VAL A 155 15.34 -7.06 -10.40
CA VAL A 155 15.69 -5.66 -10.14
C VAL A 155 15.21 -4.79 -11.30
N LEU A 156 14.24 -3.92 -11.01
CA LEU A 156 13.54 -3.09 -11.97
C LEU A 156 14.29 -1.77 -12.24
N SER A 157 14.92 -1.21 -11.20
CA SER A 157 15.63 0.06 -11.28
C SER A 157 16.66 0.19 -10.15
N VAL A 158 17.71 0.98 -10.38
CA VAL A 158 18.69 1.38 -9.39
C VAL A 158 18.90 2.89 -9.51
N LEU A 159 19.16 3.56 -8.38
CA LEU A 159 19.50 4.98 -8.29
C LEU A 159 20.62 5.17 -7.27
N VAL A 160 21.67 5.88 -7.64
CA VAL A 160 22.69 6.42 -6.73
C VAL A 160 22.38 7.90 -6.53
N ASP A 161 21.93 8.28 -5.34
CA ASP A 161 21.55 9.67 -5.09
C ASP A 161 22.76 10.59 -4.79
N ARG A 162 22.51 11.90 -4.67
CA ARG A 162 23.51 12.92 -4.33
C ARG A 162 24.28 12.64 -3.04
N GLU A 163 23.66 11.94 -2.09
CA GLU A 163 24.26 11.55 -0.80
C GLU A 163 25.04 10.23 -0.91
N GLN A 164 25.13 9.66 -2.11
CA GLN A 164 25.76 8.38 -2.42
C GLN A 164 25.11 7.23 -1.65
N ARG A 165 23.78 7.28 -1.49
CA ARG A 165 22.96 6.14 -1.08
C ARG A 165 22.51 5.38 -2.33
N VAL A 166 22.66 4.07 -2.33
CA VAL A 166 22.24 3.20 -3.43
C VAL A 166 20.85 2.65 -3.12
N TRP A 167 19.88 3.04 -3.92
CA TRP A 167 18.47 2.63 -3.85
C TRP A 167 18.20 1.63 -4.96
N VAL A 168 17.52 0.54 -4.64
CA VAL A 168 17.34 -0.60 -5.53
C VAL A 168 15.87 -0.99 -5.50
N ASP A 169 15.13 -0.71 -6.57
CA ASP A 169 13.74 -1.17 -6.68
C ASP A 169 13.68 -2.55 -7.32
N THR A 170 13.09 -3.48 -6.59
CA THR A 170 12.89 -4.87 -6.98
C THR A 170 11.40 -5.15 -7.19
N ALA A 171 11.06 -6.27 -7.82
CA ALA A 171 9.66 -6.71 -7.94
C ALA A 171 8.92 -6.88 -6.60
N LYS A 172 9.62 -6.89 -5.45
CA LYS A 172 9.05 -7.05 -4.10
C LYS A 172 9.27 -5.84 -3.19
N GLY A 173 9.86 -4.75 -3.69
CA GLY A 173 10.04 -3.51 -2.93
C GLY A 173 11.35 -2.79 -3.17
N LEU A 174 11.39 -1.57 -2.64
CA LEU A 174 12.57 -0.71 -2.54
C LEU A 174 13.47 -1.19 -1.41
N ASP A 175 14.73 -1.40 -1.76
CA ASP A 175 15.84 -1.67 -0.85
C ASP A 175 16.82 -0.48 -0.84
N ARG A 176 17.55 -0.30 0.25
CA ARG A 176 18.71 0.60 0.34
C ARG A 176 19.96 -0.18 0.76
N LEU A 177 21.08 0.02 0.06
CA LEU A 177 22.35 -0.62 0.40
C LEU A 177 22.91 -0.07 1.72
N GLN A 178 23.28 -0.96 2.64
CA GLN A 178 24.06 -0.60 3.82
C GLN A 178 25.55 -0.53 3.44
N ARG A 179 26.11 0.69 3.42
CA ARG A 179 27.53 0.96 3.13
C ARG A 179 28.45 0.15 4.07
N ASP A 180 29.66 -0.14 3.58
CA ASP A 180 30.75 -0.83 4.28
C ASP A 180 30.41 -2.21 4.88
N SER A 181 29.37 -2.87 4.36
CA SER A 181 28.99 -4.22 4.75
C SER A 181 29.62 -5.30 3.85
N ALA A 182 30.27 -6.30 4.46
CA ALA A 182 30.80 -7.49 3.79
C ALA A 182 30.32 -8.76 4.52
N PRO A 183 29.47 -9.62 3.90
CA PRO A 183 28.83 -9.46 2.59
C PRO A 183 27.88 -8.25 2.56
N ALA A 184 27.52 -7.82 1.35
CA ALA A 184 26.57 -6.71 1.15
C ALA A 184 25.23 -7.00 1.84
N ARG A 185 24.70 -5.95 2.46
CA ARG A 185 23.44 -5.94 3.19
C ARG A 185 22.50 -4.86 2.68
N PHE A 186 21.21 -5.16 2.71
CA PHE A 186 20.14 -4.27 2.28
C PHE A 186 19.18 -3.98 3.43
N GLU A 187 18.58 -2.80 3.37
CA GLU A 187 17.54 -2.32 4.25
C GLU A 187 16.24 -2.24 3.44
N HIS A 188 15.22 -3.01 3.83
CA HIS A 188 13.96 -3.13 3.10
C HIS A 188 13.04 -1.91 3.35
N ILE A 189 13.29 -0.82 2.62
CA ILE A 189 12.58 0.46 2.74
C ILE A 189 11.07 0.29 2.53
N SER A 190 10.65 -0.46 1.51
CA SER A 190 9.22 -0.76 1.29
C SER A 190 8.54 -1.41 2.50
N ALA A 191 9.25 -2.26 3.25
CA ALA A 191 8.71 -2.88 4.47
C ALA A 191 8.59 -1.86 5.62
N GLN A 192 9.54 -0.94 5.77
CA GLN A 192 9.48 0.15 6.75
C GLN A 192 8.31 1.12 6.47
N LEU A 193 8.04 1.39 5.20
CA LEU A 193 6.91 2.19 4.72
C LEU A 193 5.56 1.45 4.79
N GLY A 194 5.53 0.22 5.33
CA GLY A 194 4.31 -0.57 5.49
C GLY A 194 3.76 -1.17 4.18
N ARG A 195 4.58 -1.24 3.12
CA ARG A 195 4.23 -1.75 1.78
C ARG A 195 5.18 -2.86 1.29
N PRO A 196 5.38 -3.96 2.04
CA PRO A 196 6.22 -5.05 1.60
C PRO A 196 5.60 -5.84 0.44
N GLY A 197 6.42 -6.35 -0.48
CA GLY A 197 6.00 -7.35 -1.47
C GLY A 197 5.58 -6.80 -2.84
N GLU A 198 5.59 -5.48 -3.03
CA GLU A 198 5.30 -4.82 -4.30
C GLU A 198 6.43 -3.85 -4.68
N SER A 199 6.71 -3.71 -5.98
CA SER A 199 7.67 -2.72 -6.51
C SER A 199 7.28 -1.28 -6.17
N PHE A 200 8.30 -0.45 -5.99
CA PHE A 200 8.21 0.99 -5.79
C PHE A 200 7.95 1.78 -7.07
N GLY A 201 7.58 1.12 -8.17
CA GLY A 201 7.20 1.73 -9.45
C GLY A 201 8.33 1.80 -10.49
N GLY A 202 9.56 1.41 -10.15
CA GLY A 202 10.72 1.47 -11.04
C GLY A 202 11.08 2.89 -11.50
N ASN A 203 11.98 2.99 -12.48
CA ASN A 203 12.37 4.24 -13.14
C ASN A 203 12.82 5.37 -12.17
N LEU A 204 13.49 5.04 -11.07
CA LEU A 204 13.84 5.99 -10.01
C LEU A 204 14.63 7.17 -10.57
N LEU A 205 14.20 8.39 -10.23
CA LEU A 205 14.93 9.63 -10.49
C LEU A 205 14.99 10.49 -9.23
N GLU A 206 16.12 11.14 -8.98
CA GLU A 206 16.26 12.15 -7.92
C GLU A 206 15.96 13.55 -8.48
N ASP A 207 15.21 14.38 -7.74
CA ASP A 207 15.00 15.79 -8.09
C ASP A 207 16.01 16.74 -7.45
N GLY A 208 15.92 18.04 -7.77
CA GLY A 208 16.79 19.09 -7.22
C GLY A 208 16.80 19.21 -5.68
N ASP A 209 15.75 18.77 -4.98
CA ASP A 209 15.61 18.83 -3.52
C ASP A 209 16.10 17.55 -2.82
N GLY A 210 16.43 16.50 -3.58
CA GLY A 210 16.88 15.20 -3.06
C GLY A 210 15.74 14.22 -2.80
N ARG A 211 14.54 14.49 -3.34
CA ARG A 211 13.39 13.59 -3.27
C ARG A 211 13.48 12.59 -4.43
N ILE A 212 13.08 11.35 -4.16
CA ILE A 212 13.11 10.25 -5.14
C ILE A 212 11.72 10.08 -5.73
N TRP A 213 11.65 10.14 -7.05
CA TRP A 213 10.43 10.04 -7.84
C TRP A 213 10.40 8.72 -8.61
N THR A 214 9.21 8.12 -8.64
CA THR A 214 8.84 7.04 -9.57
C THR A 214 7.49 7.38 -10.20
N PRO A 215 7.03 6.59 -11.20
CA PRO A 215 5.67 6.72 -11.74
C PRO A 215 4.53 6.57 -10.73
N LEU A 216 4.81 6.03 -9.53
CA LEU A 216 3.80 5.70 -8.51
C LEU A 216 4.01 6.46 -7.20
N PHE A 217 5.22 6.91 -6.89
CA PHE A 217 5.56 7.47 -5.58
C PHE A 217 6.51 8.66 -5.66
N LEU A 218 6.36 9.55 -4.69
CA LEU A 218 7.37 10.54 -4.30
C LEU A 218 7.81 10.22 -2.86
N LEU A 219 9.08 9.87 -2.70
CA LEU A 219 9.73 9.59 -1.42
C LEU A 219 10.64 10.75 -1.03
N ASN A 220 10.58 11.20 0.21
CA ASN A 220 11.59 12.07 0.81
C ASN A 220 12.54 11.24 1.69
N PRO A 221 13.81 11.00 1.28
CA PRO A 221 14.77 10.23 2.07
C PRO A 221 15.12 10.83 3.45
N ALA A 222 14.90 12.13 3.65
CA ALA A 222 15.30 12.82 4.87
C ALA A 222 14.39 12.53 6.08
N ASP A 223 13.09 12.32 5.84
CA ASP A 223 12.08 12.02 6.87
C ASP A 223 11.29 10.73 6.59
N MET A 224 11.60 10.03 5.49
CA MET A 224 10.90 8.85 4.98
C MET A 224 9.41 9.07 4.70
N SER A 225 8.98 10.33 4.47
CA SER A 225 7.61 10.61 4.02
C SER A 225 7.38 10.15 2.59
N LEU A 226 6.19 9.59 2.35
CA LEU A 226 5.78 8.98 1.09
C LEU A 226 4.47 9.61 0.61
N TYR A 227 4.46 10.09 -0.63
CA TYR A 227 3.25 10.52 -1.33
C TYR A 227 2.98 9.56 -2.50
N GLU A 228 1.76 9.03 -2.60
CA GLU A 228 1.33 8.18 -3.71
C GLU A 228 0.83 9.06 -4.86
N LEU A 229 1.40 8.88 -6.05
CA LEU A 229 1.03 9.60 -7.26
C LEU A 229 -0.10 8.87 -7.97
N HIS A 230 -1.21 9.57 -8.19
CA HIS A 230 -2.35 9.03 -8.92
C HIS A 230 -2.58 9.76 -10.25
N ARG A 231 -3.41 9.18 -11.12
CA ARG A 231 -3.83 9.82 -12.37
C ARG A 231 -4.51 11.19 -12.15
N VAL A 232 -5.11 11.40 -10.98
CA VAL A 232 -5.75 12.66 -10.54
C VAL A 232 -4.75 13.74 -10.11
N ASP A 233 -3.47 13.41 -9.96
CA ASP A 233 -2.35 14.37 -9.84
C ASP A 233 -1.81 14.77 -11.23
N GLY A 234 -2.45 14.32 -12.32
CA GLY A 234 -2.02 14.53 -13.70
C GLY A 234 -1.13 13.41 -14.26
N PHE A 235 -0.81 12.40 -13.45
CA PHE A 235 0.12 11.33 -13.82
C PHE A 235 -0.59 10.15 -14.53
N ASP A 236 -0.98 10.33 -15.81
CA ASP A 236 -1.62 9.28 -16.63
C ASP A 236 -0.79 8.87 -17.85
N ILE A 237 0.43 8.38 -17.62
CA ILE A 237 1.31 7.85 -18.68
C ILE A 237 0.85 6.48 -19.24
N GLY A 238 -0.20 5.88 -18.70
CA GLY A 238 -0.69 4.56 -19.11
C GLY A 238 0.09 3.41 -18.47
N ALA A 239 0.46 2.40 -19.26
CA ALA A 239 1.37 1.36 -18.82
C ALA A 239 2.81 1.86 -18.92
N GLN A 240 3.55 1.83 -17.81
CA GLN A 240 4.96 2.22 -17.76
C GLN A 240 5.87 1.19 -18.43
N TRP A 241 7.04 1.63 -18.88
CA TRP A 241 8.12 0.76 -19.33
C TRP A 241 9.38 1.00 -18.50
N ASN A 242 10.04 -0.08 -18.05
CA ASN A 242 11.30 0.00 -17.31
C ASN A 242 12.39 0.64 -18.18
N GLY A 243 13.18 1.55 -17.61
CA GLY A 243 14.19 2.34 -18.33
C GLY A 243 13.59 3.50 -19.15
N SER A 244 12.27 3.71 -19.11
CA SER A 244 11.60 4.84 -19.80
C SER A 244 11.48 6.05 -18.88
N SER A 245 12.62 6.57 -18.43
CA SER A 245 12.71 7.84 -17.69
C SER A 245 13.98 8.61 -18.03
N ALA A 246 13.99 9.91 -17.76
CA ALA A 246 15.16 10.78 -17.92
C ALA A 246 15.08 12.01 -17.03
N LEU A 247 16.23 12.47 -16.52
CA LEU A 247 16.40 13.80 -15.93
C LEU A 247 16.98 14.74 -17.00
N THR A 248 16.37 15.89 -17.25
CA THR A 248 16.91 16.90 -18.16
C THR A 248 17.94 17.81 -17.47
N ARG A 249 18.80 18.46 -18.28
CA ARG A 249 19.80 19.43 -17.79
C ARG A 249 19.19 20.64 -17.05
N ASP A 250 17.91 20.93 -17.24
CA ASP A 250 17.17 21.99 -16.55
C ASP A 250 16.31 21.49 -15.37
N GLY A 251 16.45 20.22 -14.98
CA GLY A 251 15.86 19.66 -13.76
C GLY A 251 14.46 19.08 -13.89
N HIS A 252 13.92 18.93 -15.11
CA HIS A 252 12.65 18.25 -15.32
C HIS A 252 12.82 16.73 -15.29
N LEU A 253 11.83 16.04 -14.71
CA LEU A 253 11.75 14.59 -14.69
C LEU A 253 10.80 14.12 -15.79
N LEU A 254 11.26 13.22 -16.64
CA LEU A 254 10.50 12.63 -17.73
C LEU A 254 10.20 11.18 -17.41
N PHE A 255 8.94 10.77 -17.57
CA PHE A 255 8.50 9.38 -17.44
C PHE A 255 7.64 8.98 -18.64
N GLY A 256 8.05 7.93 -19.35
CA GLY A 256 7.39 7.43 -20.55
C GLY A 256 6.48 6.23 -20.27
N GLY A 257 5.38 6.15 -21.01
CA GLY A 257 4.46 5.01 -20.99
C GLY A 257 3.52 4.98 -22.19
N SER A 258 2.61 4.00 -22.19
CA SER A 258 1.73 3.71 -23.33
C SER A 258 0.76 4.82 -23.76
N LYS A 259 0.61 5.90 -22.98
CA LYS A 259 -0.20 7.09 -23.33
C LYS A 259 0.62 8.33 -23.70
N GLY A 260 1.94 8.29 -23.54
CA GLY A 260 2.81 9.45 -23.81
C GLY A 260 3.91 9.61 -22.77
N ILE A 261 4.29 10.85 -22.51
CA ILE A 261 5.36 11.23 -21.57
C ILE A 261 4.79 12.22 -20.56
N ALA A 262 4.97 11.95 -19.27
CA ALA A 262 4.80 12.95 -18.23
C ALA A 262 6.11 13.76 -18.11
N ILE A 263 5.99 15.08 -18.02
CA ILE A 263 7.10 16.00 -17.75
C ILE A 263 6.76 16.70 -16.44
N ILE A 264 7.58 16.49 -15.41
CA ILE A 264 7.42 17.08 -14.08
C ILE A 264 8.47 18.17 -13.92
N ASP A 265 8.03 19.35 -13.44
CA ASP A 265 8.88 20.35 -12.81
C ASP A 265 8.78 20.16 -11.28
N PRO A 266 9.78 19.56 -10.62
CA PRO A 266 9.68 19.21 -9.20
C PRO A 266 9.58 20.44 -8.28
N SER A 267 10.08 21.59 -8.73
CA SER A 267 10.02 22.86 -7.98
C SER A 267 8.60 23.42 -7.87
N ARG A 268 7.71 22.99 -8.78
CA ARG A 268 6.30 23.39 -8.84
C ARG A 268 5.34 22.36 -8.28
N PHE A 269 5.83 21.17 -7.92
CA PHE A 269 4.98 20.15 -7.31
C PHE A 269 4.56 20.54 -5.89
N GLN A 270 3.27 20.39 -5.60
CA GLN A 270 2.70 20.58 -4.27
C GLN A 270 1.87 19.33 -3.93
N PRO A 271 2.22 18.58 -2.87
CA PRO A 271 1.44 17.42 -2.45
C PRO A 271 0.05 17.84 -1.99
N TRP A 272 -0.97 17.02 -2.28
CA TRP A 272 -2.35 17.29 -1.88
C TRP A 272 -2.59 17.02 -0.38
N LEU A 273 -2.19 17.97 0.47
CA LEU A 273 -2.29 17.86 1.94
C LEU A 273 -3.54 18.55 2.52
N VAL A 274 -4.61 18.69 1.72
CA VAL A 274 -5.84 19.37 2.16
C VAL A 274 -6.63 18.45 3.09
N ALA A 275 -6.75 18.84 4.37
CA ALA A 275 -7.55 18.10 5.35
C ALA A 275 -9.04 18.11 4.95
N PRO A 276 -9.70 16.94 4.78
CA PRO A 276 -11.10 16.86 4.39
C PRO A 276 -12.05 17.21 5.54
N GLU A 277 -13.04 18.07 5.32
CA GLU A 277 -14.17 18.23 6.25
C GLU A 277 -15.26 17.19 5.93
N VAL A 278 -15.93 16.63 6.94
CA VAL A 278 -17.04 15.68 6.76
C VAL A 278 -18.37 16.36 7.10
N THR A 279 -19.30 16.35 6.15
CA THR A 279 -20.66 16.88 6.35
C THR A 279 -21.66 15.73 6.35
N ILE A 280 -22.66 15.80 7.25
CA ILE A 280 -23.83 14.90 7.23
C ILE A 280 -24.74 15.38 6.11
N THR A 281 -24.98 14.52 5.10
CA THR A 281 -25.79 14.85 3.92
C THR A 281 -27.24 14.42 4.05
N ALA A 282 -27.51 13.36 4.81
CA ALA A 282 -28.87 12.92 5.12
C ALA A 282 -28.91 12.26 6.50
N LEU A 283 -30.05 12.41 7.18
CA LEU A 283 -30.36 11.75 8.44
C LEU A 283 -31.67 11.00 8.30
N MET A 284 -31.68 9.69 8.55
CA MET A 284 -32.84 8.83 8.40
C MET A 284 -33.22 8.20 9.74
N VAL A 285 -34.51 8.05 10.00
CA VAL A 285 -35.02 7.33 11.18
C VAL A 285 -36.12 6.36 10.76
N ASP A 286 -35.95 5.09 11.13
CA ASP A 286 -36.79 3.95 10.69
C ASP A 286 -37.09 3.96 9.17
N GLY A 287 -36.10 4.34 8.35
CA GLY A 287 -36.20 4.42 6.88
C GLY A 287 -36.85 5.68 6.30
N GLN A 288 -37.20 6.69 7.12
CA GLN A 288 -37.67 7.99 6.66
C GLN A 288 -36.57 9.05 6.75
N VAL A 289 -36.28 9.70 5.62
CA VAL A 289 -35.36 10.85 5.54
C VAL A 289 -35.96 12.04 6.30
N LEU A 290 -35.20 12.61 7.24
CA LEU A 290 -35.57 13.84 7.93
C LEU A 290 -35.27 15.06 7.04
N PRO A 291 -36.07 16.15 7.13
CA PRO A 291 -35.80 17.37 6.37
C PRO A 291 -34.44 17.99 6.75
N ASP A 292 -33.80 18.69 5.81
CA ASP A 292 -32.49 19.33 6.00
C ASP A 292 -32.44 20.23 7.24
N ALA A 293 -33.53 20.94 7.55
CA ALA A 293 -33.67 21.78 8.74
C ALA A 293 -33.63 21.02 10.08
N ALA A 294 -33.76 19.68 10.06
CA ALA A 294 -33.59 18.79 11.20
C ALA A 294 -32.17 18.20 11.30
N ILE A 295 -31.30 18.41 10.29
CA ILE A 295 -29.87 18.08 10.36
C ILE A 295 -29.21 19.15 11.24
N THR A 296 -29.26 18.92 12.55
CA THR A 296 -28.59 19.72 13.58
C THR A 296 -27.50 18.88 14.24
N ASN A 297 -26.70 19.48 15.12
CA ASN A 297 -25.70 18.75 15.92
C ASN A 297 -26.33 17.76 16.95
N SER A 298 -27.65 17.54 16.91
CA SER A 298 -28.35 16.60 17.79
C SER A 298 -29.51 15.85 17.11
N LEU A 299 -29.70 14.58 17.46
CA LEU A 299 -30.85 13.74 17.12
C LEU A 299 -31.48 13.20 18.40
N VAL A 300 -32.80 13.36 18.56
CA VAL A 300 -33.56 12.77 19.68
C VAL A 300 -34.46 11.66 19.15
N LEU A 301 -34.15 10.42 19.51
CA LEU A 301 -34.91 9.24 19.13
C LEU A 301 -35.99 8.94 20.18
N GLN A 302 -37.24 8.86 19.70
CA GLN A 302 -38.38 8.47 20.51
C GLN A 302 -38.34 6.98 20.84
N SER A 303 -38.93 6.60 21.97
CA SER A 303 -38.84 5.22 22.48
C SER A 303 -39.50 4.14 21.61
N THR A 304 -40.26 4.55 20.59
CA THR A 304 -40.81 3.68 19.53
C THR A 304 -39.85 3.46 18.37
N GLN A 305 -39.01 4.45 18.07
CA GLN A 305 -38.04 4.42 16.98
C GLN A 305 -36.90 3.47 17.35
N ARG A 306 -36.40 2.71 16.37
CA ARG A 306 -35.44 1.62 16.64
C ARG A 306 -34.17 1.70 15.81
N HIS A 307 -34.19 2.46 14.73
CA HIS A 307 -33.11 2.53 13.76
C HIS A 307 -32.91 3.97 13.32
N PHE A 308 -31.64 4.38 13.21
CA PHE A 308 -31.28 5.58 12.46
C PHE A 308 -30.07 5.30 11.58
N ASP A 309 -29.98 6.05 10.49
CA ASP A 309 -28.88 6.00 9.54
C ASP A 309 -28.43 7.42 9.24
N VAL A 310 -27.11 7.58 9.10
CA VAL A 310 -26.48 8.86 8.77
C VAL A 310 -25.72 8.70 7.46
N GLU A 311 -26.12 9.42 6.41
CA GLU A 311 -25.32 9.57 5.20
C GLU A 311 -24.36 10.76 5.38
N PHE A 312 -23.15 10.62 4.88
CA PHE A 312 -22.12 11.64 4.96
C PHE A 312 -21.34 11.77 3.65
N SER A 313 -20.67 12.91 3.48
CA SER A 313 -19.75 13.15 2.39
C SER A 313 -18.63 14.08 2.84
N THR A 314 -17.55 14.16 2.09
CA THR A 314 -16.48 15.14 2.33
C THR A 314 -16.50 16.27 1.32
N THR A 315 -15.92 17.40 1.72
CA THR A 315 -15.64 18.57 0.87
C THR A 315 -14.45 18.38 -0.09
N ASP A 316 -13.67 17.29 0.02
CA ASP A 316 -12.64 16.97 -0.98
C ASP A 316 -13.24 16.32 -2.24
N PHE A 317 -13.51 17.17 -3.22
CA PHE A 317 -13.99 16.78 -4.56
C PHE A 317 -12.86 16.50 -5.57
N SER A 318 -11.59 16.55 -5.17
CA SER A 318 -10.46 16.42 -6.10
C SER A 318 -10.32 15.01 -6.68
N ALA A 319 -10.66 13.99 -5.88
CA ALA A 319 -10.73 12.59 -6.29
C ALA A 319 -11.66 11.77 -5.37
N PRO A 320 -12.99 11.95 -5.46
CA PRO A 320 -13.95 11.43 -4.49
C PRO A 320 -13.84 9.92 -4.21
N GLN A 321 -13.48 9.14 -5.23
CA GLN A 321 -13.33 7.67 -5.17
C GLN A 321 -12.20 7.18 -4.23
N PHE A 322 -11.21 8.01 -3.96
CA PHE A 322 -10.09 7.67 -3.07
C PHE A 322 -10.34 8.07 -1.62
N ASN A 323 -11.38 8.84 -1.34
CA ASN A 323 -11.75 9.19 0.03
C ASN A 323 -12.11 7.93 0.82
N ARG A 324 -11.75 7.90 2.10
CA ARG A 324 -12.19 6.90 3.08
C ARG A 324 -12.81 7.62 4.26
N TYR A 325 -13.89 7.06 4.79
CA TYR A 325 -14.58 7.61 5.96
C TYR A 325 -14.42 6.66 7.12
N GLN A 326 -14.35 7.22 8.33
CA GLN A 326 -14.37 6.46 9.56
C GLN A 326 -15.47 7.00 10.46
N TYR A 327 -16.22 6.08 11.08
CA TYR A 327 -17.26 6.42 12.03
C TYR A 327 -17.19 5.56 13.29
N ARG A 328 -17.68 6.10 14.41
CA ARG A 328 -17.90 5.35 15.66
C ARG A 328 -19.01 5.98 16.50
N LEU A 329 -19.67 5.18 17.32
CA LEU A 329 -20.76 5.62 18.20
C LEU A 329 -20.36 5.46 19.66
N LEU A 330 -19.81 6.53 20.25
CA LEU A 330 -19.47 6.58 21.67
C LEU A 330 -20.74 6.35 22.52
N GLY A 331 -20.61 5.49 23.53
CA GLY A 331 -21.75 4.93 24.30
C GLY A 331 -22.23 3.57 23.78
N PHE A 332 -21.87 3.17 22.55
CA PHE A 332 -22.13 1.84 21.98
C PHE A 332 -20.84 1.08 21.69
N ALA A 333 -19.95 1.66 20.87
CA ALA A 333 -18.63 1.11 20.54
C ALA A 333 -17.60 2.23 20.33
N SER A 334 -16.40 2.07 20.89
CA SER A 334 -15.32 3.05 20.86
C SER A 334 -14.35 2.91 19.67
N GLU A 335 -14.38 1.75 19.01
CA GLU A 335 -13.55 1.42 17.84
C GLU A 335 -14.07 2.14 16.59
N TRP A 336 -13.15 2.55 15.71
CA TRP A 336 -13.47 3.16 14.43
C TRP A 336 -13.75 2.08 13.38
N ILE A 337 -14.86 2.22 12.68
CA ILE A 337 -15.18 1.43 11.48
C ILE A 337 -14.80 2.27 10.26
N GLU A 338 -13.99 1.74 9.35
CA GLU A 338 -13.66 2.39 8.08
C GLU A 338 -14.56 1.89 6.94
N VAL A 339 -14.99 2.81 6.07
CA VAL A 339 -15.75 2.56 4.85
C VAL A 339 -15.19 3.38 3.68
N ASP A 340 -15.45 2.92 2.46
CA ASP A 340 -15.00 3.55 1.22
C ASP A 340 -15.91 4.68 0.72
N ALA A 341 -15.63 5.17 -0.49
CA ALA A 341 -16.36 6.27 -1.12
C ALA A 341 -17.79 5.91 -1.58
N ASP A 342 -18.12 4.62 -1.68
CA ASP A 342 -19.43 4.11 -2.11
C ASP A 342 -20.32 3.77 -0.90
N HIS A 343 -19.72 3.34 0.22
CA HIS A 343 -20.40 2.94 1.45
C HIS A 343 -20.53 4.10 2.47
N ARG A 344 -20.96 5.28 2.03
CA ARG A 344 -20.97 6.51 2.86
C ARG A 344 -22.15 6.65 3.83
N HIS A 345 -22.54 5.56 4.49
CA HIS A 345 -23.62 5.56 5.47
C HIS A 345 -23.25 4.77 6.73
N ALA A 346 -23.74 5.23 7.88
CA ALA A 346 -23.59 4.54 9.16
C ALA A 346 -24.97 4.30 9.79
N GLY A 347 -25.39 3.03 9.80
CA GLY A 347 -26.67 2.58 10.35
C GLY A 347 -26.53 1.96 11.74
N PHE A 348 -27.38 2.37 12.68
CA PHE A 348 -27.42 1.85 14.04
C PHE A 348 -28.84 1.43 14.42
N SER A 349 -28.99 0.29 15.11
CA SER A 349 -30.30 -0.23 15.51
C SER A 349 -30.32 -0.78 16.93
N ASN A 350 -31.52 -0.80 17.53
CA ASN A 350 -31.82 -1.39 18.85
C ASN A 350 -30.94 -0.87 20.00
N LEU A 351 -30.55 0.41 19.95
CA LEU A 351 -29.83 1.06 21.03
C LEU A 351 -30.66 1.09 22.33
N TRP A 352 -29.98 1.01 23.46
CA TRP A 352 -30.60 1.21 24.78
C TRP A 352 -30.88 2.70 25.02
N PRO A 353 -31.80 3.04 25.94
CA PRO A 353 -32.00 4.43 26.33
C PRO A 353 -30.73 5.02 26.96
N GLY A 354 -30.29 6.16 26.47
CA GLY A 354 -29.01 6.77 26.84
C GLY A 354 -28.64 7.95 25.95
N ASP A 355 -27.49 8.54 26.25
CA ASP A 355 -26.86 9.60 25.48
C ASP A 355 -25.62 9.02 24.78
N TYR A 356 -25.48 9.28 23.49
CA TYR A 356 -24.45 8.76 22.59
C TYR A 356 -23.85 9.89 21.76
N THR A 357 -22.63 9.72 21.26
CA THR A 357 -22.02 10.64 20.29
C THR A 357 -21.52 9.85 19.08
N LEU A 358 -22.10 10.11 17.92
CA LEU A 358 -21.53 9.67 16.64
C LEU A 358 -20.40 10.63 16.29
N GLU A 359 -19.19 10.09 16.10
CA GLU A 359 -18.06 10.82 15.53
C GLU A 359 -17.81 10.32 14.10
N LEU A 360 -17.58 11.25 13.19
CA LEU A 360 -17.27 11.02 11.77
C LEU A 360 -15.97 11.73 11.42
N ARG A 361 -15.08 11.09 10.66
CA ARG A 361 -13.91 11.73 10.04
C ARG A 361 -13.63 11.11 8.68
N ALA A 362 -12.92 11.82 7.80
CA ALA A 362 -12.47 11.29 6.53
C ALA A 362 -10.95 11.32 6.45
N ARG A 363 -10.40 10.55 5.49
CA ARG A 363 -9.08 10.80 4.90
C ARG A 363 -9.23 11.00 3.40
N ASN A 364 -8.44 11.93 2.87
CA ASN A 364 -8.42 12.28 1.45
C ASN A 364 -7.60 11.26 0.64
N ARG A 365 -7.43 11.52 -0.67
CA ARG A 365 -6.62 10.71 -1.58
C ARG A 365 -5.16 10.51 -1.15
N ALA A 366 -4.57 11.50 -0.47
CA ALA A 366 -3.20 11.46 0.04
C ALA A 366 -3.09 10.88 1.46
N GLY A 367 -4.19 10.38 2.04
CA GLY A 367 -4.23 9.85 3.40
C GLY A 367 -4.29 10.90 4.52
N THR A 368 -4.35 12.19 4.21
CA THR A 368 -4.54 13.27 5.20
C THR A 368 -5.93 13.13 5.82
N TYR A 369 -6.00 13.00 7.14
CA TYR A 369 -7.26 12.95 7.88
C TYR A 369 -7.86 14.35 8.13
N SER A 370 -9.15 14.42 8.40
CA SER A 370 -9.82 15.59 9.00
C SER A 370 -9.12 16.01 10.30
N ASP A 371 -8.87 17.32 10.48
CA ASP A 371 -8.27 17.86 11.70
C ASP A 371 -9.13 17.60 12.95
N GLU A 372 -10.45 17.75 12.81
CA GLU A 372 -11.44 17.42 13.82
C GLU A 372 -12.47 16.41 13.30
N ALA A 373 -13.00 15.59 14.20
CA ALA A 373 -14.12 14.70 13.89
C ALA A 373 -15.44 15.45 14.00
N THR A 374 -16.28 15.36 12.98
CA THR A 374 -17.66 15.88 12.98
C THR A 374 -18.50 15.07 13.97
N ARG A 375 -19.27 15.76 14.83
CA ARG A 375 -20.00 15.14 15.94
C ARG A 375 -21.51 15.36 15.86
N LEU A 376 -22.26 14.26 15.96
CA LEU A 376 -23.71 14.27 16.14
C LEU A 376 -24.04 13.67 17.52
N GLN A 377 -24.75 14.43 18.36
CA GLN A 377 -25.23 13.94 19.65
C GLN A 377 -26.54 13.16 19.46
N ILE A 378 -26.63 11.91 19.92
CA ILE A 378 -27.85 11.09 19.82
C ILE A 378 -28.39 10.78 21.20
N LYS A 379 -29.67 11.12 21.44
CA LYS A 379 -30.37 10.84 22.70
C LYS A 379 -31.51 9.86 22.47
N VAL A 380 -31.43 8.67 23.05
CA VAL A 380 -32.45 7.62 22.97
C VAL A 380 -33.37 7.70 24.18
N MET A 381 -34.63 8.04 23.97
CA MET A 381 -35.61 8.23 25.05
C MET A 381 -36.11 6.89 25.62
N PRO A 382 -36.16 6.72 26.97
CA PRO A 382 -36.62 5.48 27.58
C PRO A 382 -38.12 5.28 27.44
N ARG A 383 -38.54 4.02 27.16
CA ARG A 383 -39.94 3.60 27.27
C ARG A 383 -40.43 3.79 28.70
N VAL A 384 -41.75 3.92 28.87
CA VAL A 384 -42.40 4.15 30.17
C VAL A 384 -41.93 3.13 31.21
N TRP A 385 -41.78 1.85 30.82
CA TRP A 385 -41.35 0.77 31.71
C TRP A 385 -39.85 0.70 31.99
N GLN A 386 -39.02 1.41 31.22
CA GLN A 386 -37.57 1.52 31.46
C GLN A 386 -37.23 2.68 32.42
N ARG A 387 -38.22 3.48 32.83
CA ARG A 387 -38.02 4.57 33.80
C ARG A 387 -37.91 4.00 35.23
N PRO A 388 -37.04 4.56 36.09
CA PRO A 388 -36.80 4.01 37.45
C PRO A 388 -38.07 3.83 38.28
N TRP A 389 -39.02 4.77 38.20
CA TRP A 389 -40.28 4.70 38.94
C TRP A 389 -41.14 3.49 38.56
N PHE A 390 -41.13 3.08 37.28
CA PHE A 390 -41.92 1.93 36.82
C PHE A 390 -41.27 0.62 37.27
N VAL A 391 -39.94 0.54 37.25
CA VAL A 391 -39.20 -0.62 37.80
C VAL A 391 -39.51 -0.78 39.28
N VAL A 392 -39.50 0.31 40.05
CA VAL A 392 -39.90 0.30 41.48
C VAL A 392 -41.37 -0.11 41.65
N ALA A 393 -42.30 0.43 40.86
CA ALA A 393 -43.72 0.07 40.94
C ALA A 393 -43.97 -1.40 40.57
N ALA A 394 -43.30 -1.92 39.54
CA ALA A 394 -43.39 -3.32 39.13
C ALA A 394 -42.79 -4.27 40.18
N PHE A 395 -41.69 -3.88 40.84
CA PHE A 395 -41.11 -4.65 41.94
C PHE A 395 -42.03 -4.70 43.17
N ILE A 396 -42.67 -3.57 43.52
CA ILE A 396 -43.70 -3.52 44.58
C ILE A 396 -44.90 -4.40 44.20
N ALA A 397 -45.37 -4.34 42.96
CA ALA A 397 -46.48 -5.18 42.47
C ALA A 397 -46.12 -6.67 42.49
N ALA A 398 -44.88 -7.05 42.15
CA ALA A 398 -44.40 -8.42 42.23
C ALA A 398 -44.37 -8.94 43.68
N ILE A 399 -43.87 -8.13 44.63
CA ILE A 399 -43.89 -8.45 46.07
C ILE A 399 -45.34 -8.63 46.56
N ALA A 400 -46.25 -7.72 46.17
CA ALA A 400 -47.67 -7.81 46.54
C ALA A 400 -48.33 -9.08 45.96
N LEU A 401 -48.03 -9.43 44.71
CA LEU A 401 -48.51 -10.66 44.06
C LEU A 401 -47.98 -11.91 44.77
N SER A 402 -46.67 -11.94 45.10
CA SER A 402 -46.06 -13.04 45.86
C SER A 402 -46.72 -13.21 47.23
N PHE A 403 -46.98 -12.10 47.94
CA PHE A 403 -47.65 -12.13 49.24
C PHE A 403 -49.11 -12.58 49.14
N GLY A 404 -49.83 -12.17 48.08
CA GLY A 404 -51.19 -12.63 47.77
C GLY A 404 -51.25 -14.13 47.50
N LEU A 405 -50.33 -14.65 46.67
CA LEU A 405 -50.20 -16.09 46.39
C LEU A 405 -49.87 -16.88 47.66
N LEU A 406 -48.92 -16.42 48.48
CA LEU A 406 -48.58 -17.05 49.76
C LEU A 406 -49.79 -17.11 50.71
N ARG A 407 -50.65 -16.08 50.73
CA ARG A 407 -51.91 -16.10 51.50
C ARG A 407 -52.91 -17.12 50.93
N LEU A 408 -53.10 -17.17 49.61
CA LEU A 408 -53.98 -18.16 48.95
C LEU A 408 -53.54 -19.60 49.22
N PHE A 409 -52.24 -19.90 49.16
CA PHE A 409 -51.71 -21.23 49.48
C PHE A 409 -51.80 -21.57 50.98
N SER A 410 -51.62 -20.59 51.88
CA SER A 410 -51.82 -20.83 53.32
C SER A 410 -53.31 -21.04 53.69
N GLY A 411 -54.24 -20.44 52.94
CA GLY A 411 -55.68 -20.63 53.11
C GLY A 411 -56.20 -22.02 52.70
N THR A 412 -55.60 -22.64 51.68
CA THR A 412 -56.02 -23.97 51.20
C THR A 412 -55.48 -25.13 52.04
N ILE A 413 -54.39 -24.94 52.79
CA ILE A 413 -53.80 -25.99 53.66
C ILE A 413 -54.57 -26.15 54.98
N GLY A 414 -55.46 -25.23 55.35
CA GLY A 414 -56.30 -25.30 56.55
C GLY A 414 -57.43 -26.35 56.52
N GLY A 415 -57.75 -26.92 55.35
CA GLY A 415 -58.96 -27.73 55.16
C GLY A 415 -58.84 -29.25 55.38
N ALA A 416 -57.64 -29.81 55.59
CA ALA A 416 -57.41 -31.26 55.53
C ALA A 416 -56.57 -31.81 56.71
N ARG A 417 -57.11 -31.76 57.94
CA ARG A 417 -56.62 -32.55 59.08
C ARG A 417 -57.77 -33.16 59.85
N GLY A 418 -58.07 -34.43 59.57
CA GLY A 418 -59.20 -35.09 60.21
C GLY A 418 -59.42 -36.55 59.87
N HIS A 419 -58.42 -37.43 60.06
CA HIS A 419 -58.62 -38.74 60.70
C HIS A 419 -57.29 -39.45 60.99
N TYR A 420 -57.20 -39.97 62.21
CA TYR A 420 -56.09 -40.76 62.75
C TYR A 420 -56.60 -42.19 62.95
N ARG A 421 -55.82 -43.21 62.58
CA ARG A 421 -55.68 -44.41 63.43
C ARG A 421 -54.45 -45.24 63.09
N SER A 422 -53.84 -45.75 64.15
CA SER A 422 -52.64 -46.59 64.23
C SER A 422 -52.81 -47.96 63.57
N TRP A 423 -51.71 -48.61 63.20
CA TRP A 423 -51.32 -49.96 63.69
C TRP A 423 -49.80 -50.16 63.54
N SER A 424 -49.24 -51.24 64.09
CA SER A 424 -47.86 -51.34 64.58
C SER A 424 -46.83 -52.03 63.67
N THR A 425 -45.52 -51.81 63.96
CA THR A 425 -44.35 -52.71 63.71
C THR A 425 -44.18 -53.32 62.30
N ASN A 426 -43.05 -53.15 61.59
CA ASN A 426 -41.75 -53.74 61.97
C ASN A 426 -40.59 -53.31 61.02
N ALA A 427 -39.35 -53.72 61.34
CA ALA A 427 -38.17 -53.89 60.47
C ALA A 427 -37.23 -52.70 60.05
N ARG A 428 -36.08 -52.66 60.76
CA ARG A 428 -34.65 -52.59 60.29
C ARG A 428 -34.06 -51.36 59.56
N LEU A 429 -33.07 -50.76 60.25
CA LEU A 429 -31.91 -49.95 59.78
C LEU A 429 -30.89 -50.78 58.95
N PRO A 430 -30.03 -50.19 58.09
CA PRO A 430 -28.81 -49.42 58.47
C PRO A 430 -28.70 -48.00 57.85
N CYS A 431 -28.13 -46.99 58.52
CA CYS A 431 -26.70 -46.58 58.54
C CYS A 431 -26.21 -45.97 57.19
N VAL A 432 -25.66 -44.74 57.13
CA VAL A 432 -24.23 -44.43 57.40
C VAL A 432 -23.97 -42.95 57.80
N LYS A 433 -22.85 -42.73 58.53
CA LYS A 433 -22.27 -41.49 59.08
C LYS A 433 -21.41 -40.72 58.03
N ARG A 434 -21.45 -39.37 57.94
CA ARG A 434 -20.63 -38.34 58.67
C ARG A 434 -19.12 -38.29 58.32
N MET A 435 -18.66 -37.20 57.66
CA MET A 435 -17.39 -36.43 57.85
C MET A 435 -17.23 -35.49 56.62
N HIS A 436 -16.98 -34.16 56.64
CA HIS A 436 -16.18 -33.20 57.43
C HIS A 436 -14.70 -33.00 56.99
N ARG A 437 -14.49 -31.93 56.20
CA ARG A 437 -13.41 -30.89 56.31
C ARG A 437 -12.06 -31.07 55.54
N LEU A 438 -11.46 -29.91 55.22
CA LEU A 438 -10.11 -29.58 54.70
C LEU A 438 -9.84 -29.71 53.17
N ILE A 439 -8.89 -28.99 52.53
CA ILE A 439 -8.38 -27.59 52.60
C ILE A 439 -7.27 -27.36 51.51
N LEU A 440 -7.07 -26.11 51.03
CA LEU A 440 -5.89 -25.54 50.28
C LEU A 440 -5.52 -25.90 48.80
N HIS A 441 -5.28 -24.82 48.05
CA HIS A 441 -4.35 -24.55 46.90
C HIS A 441 -3.87 -25.65 45.91
N ARG A 442 -4.00 -25.38 44.58
CA ARG A 442 -2.91 -24.86 43.69
C ARG A 442 -3.35 -24.64 42.22
N VAL A 443 -2.45 -24.02 41.44
CA VAL A 443 -2.54 -23.36 40.12
C VAL A 443 -1.10 -23.43 39.50
N PRO A 444 -0.80 -23.42 38.17
CA PRO A 444 -1.56 -22.94 36.98
C PRO A 444 -1.53 -23.80 35.65
N THR A 445 -2.19 -23.27 34.59
CA THR A 445 -1.77 -23.21 33.14
C THR A 445 -1.70 -24.40 32.16
N CYS A 446 -1.94 -24.04 30.87
CA CYS A 446 -1.54 -24.68 29.59
C CYS A 446 -2.28 -25.95 29.13
N SER A 447 -2.48 -26.23 27.83
CA SER A 447 -2.36 -25.44 26.57
C SER A 447 -2.91 -26.26 25.37
N GLN A 448 -3.09 -25.64 24.20
CA GLN A 448 -3.47 -26.25 22.89
C GLN A 448 -4.90 -26.84 22.83
N GLY A 449 -5.62 -26.85 21.72
CA GLY A 449 -5.31 -26.41 20.34
C GLY A 449 -5.69 -27.51 19.35
N SER A 450 -6.73 -27.32 18.53
CA SER A 450 -7.12 -28.24 17.45
C SER A 450 -8.01 -27.56 16.41
N VAL A 451 -7.85 -27.98 15.16
CA VAL A 451 -8.33 -27.31 13.93
C VAL A 451 -9.47 -28.08 13.25
N ILE A 452 -10.39 -27.30 12.66
CA ILE A 452 -11.31 -27.55 11.54
C ILE A 452 -11.28 -28.96 10.89
N ALA A 453 -12.48 -29.53 10.70
CA ALA A 453 -12.80 -30.39 9.56
C ALA A 453 -14.26 -30.17 9.10
N VAL A 454 -14.45 -29.84 7.82
CA VAL A 454 -15.77 -29.71 7.17
C VAL A 454 -15.93 -30.85 6.15
N PRO A 455 -17.05 -31.59 6.12
CA PRO A 455 -17.33 -32.55 5.06
C PRO A 455 -18.09 -31.91 3.90
N LEU A 456 -17.54 -32.05 2.69
CA LEU A 456 -18.26 -31.78 1.44
C LEU A 456 -19.40 -32.80 1.23
N ARG A 457 -20.46 -32.37 0.53
CA ARG A 457 -21.42 -33.26 -0.13
C ARG A 457 -21.37 -33.03 -1.65
N ASN A 458 -21.58 -34.14 -2.36
CA ASN A 458 -21.55 -34.34 -3.82
C ASN A 458 -22.17 -33.22 -4.66
#